data_AF-A0AB34K8J1-F1
#
_entry.id   AF-A0AB34K8J1-F1
#
_cell.length_a   1.000
_cell.length_b   1.000
_cell.length_c   1.000
_cell.angle_alpha   90.00
_cell.angle_beta   90.00
_cell.angle_gamma   90.00
#
_symmetry.space_group_name_H-M   'P 1'
#
loop_
_entity.id
_entity.type
_entity.pdbx_description
1 polymer ?
#
loop_
_entity_poly.entity_id
_entity_poly.type
_entity_poly.pdbx_seq_one_letter_code
_entity_poly.pdbx_strand_id
1 'polypeptide(L)'
;MLAAHAFLAASIGPRRSLQFASLVPPNDACVDTHEMCAQWAAAGECENNPSFMLTGCADSCTKCKEGPSGVGQLRTPAERNRRKDRWCGNLDDDCERRAEAGACHNGSDAPLRCPGSCRACGFKSILEEAEEANAFIEGCAEHFDRSLAGDQLSPVRTSTQCWCSGNKCGSSAITQAVAHRIANITQVQRSRERPELLTFRNDVVPHSPAL
;
A
#
# COMPACT_ATOMS: atom_id res chain seq x y z
N MET A 1 -48.85 -30.46 44.93
CA MET A 1 -48.06 -31.32 44.02
C MET A 1 -48.56 -31.11 42.60
N LEU A 2 -47.77 -30.48 41.74
CA LEU A 2 -47.62 -30.78 40.30
C LEU A 2 -46.70 -29.71 39.70
N ALA A 3 -45.48 -30.14 39.40
CA ALA A 3 -44.41 -29.33 38.85
C ALA A 3 -44.67 -29.04 37.37
N ALA A 4 -44.52 -27.78 36.96
CA ALA A 4 -44.46 -27.40 35.56
C ALA A 4 -43.03 -27.65 35.06
N HIS A 5 -42.86 -28.65 34.18
CA HIS A 5 -41.60 -28.87 33.47
C HIS A 5 -41.51 -27.94 32.27
N ALA A 6 -40.57 -27.00 32.34
CA ALA A 6 -40.18 -26.12 31.26
C ALA A 6 -39.46 -26.90 30.14
N PHE A 7 -39.88 -26.70 28.90
CA PHE A 7 -39.14 -27.11 27.72
C PHE A 7 -37.96 -26.15 27.49
N LEU A 8 -36.73 -26.62 27.74
CA LEU A 8 -35.50 -25.96 27.27
C LEU A 8 -35.08 -26.61 25.95
N ALA A 9 -35.48 -26.02 24.83
CA ALA A 9 -34.83 -26.27 23.55
C ALA A 9 -33.56 -25.40 23.47
N ALA A 10 -32.42 -25.95 23.86
CA ALA A 10 -31.12 -25.34 23.63
C ALA A 10 -30.78 -25.46 22.14
N SER A 11 -30.87 -24.36 21.41
CA SER A 11 -30.42 -24.25 20.02
C SER A 11 -28.89 -24.31 19.96
N ILE A 12 -28.36 -25.45 19.52
CA ILE A 12 -26.95 -25.64 19.18
C ILE A 12 -26.69 -24.91 17.86
N GLY A 13 -26.12 -23.70 17.92
CA GLY A 13 -25.55 -23.01 16.75
C GLY A 13 -24.20 -23.61 16.33
N PRO A 14 -23.76 -23.47 15.06
CA PRO A 14 -22.61 -24.21 14.53
C PRO A 14 -21.29 -23.67 15.09
N ARG A 15 -20.45 -24.59 15.59
CA ARG A 15 -19.05 -24.38 16.02
C ARG A 15 -18.11 -24.08 14.84
N ARG A 16 -18.38 -23.05 14.02
CA ARG A 16 -17.50 -22.68 12.88
C ARG A 16 -16.47 -21.60 13.21
N SER A 17 -16.62 -20.88 14.32
CA SER A 17 -15.81 -19.70 14.63
C SER A 17 -14.40 -20.00 15.17
N LEU A 18 -14.17 -21.18 15.76
CA LEU A 18 -12.89 -21.52 16.41
C LEU A 18 -11.81 -22.05 15.46
N GLN A 19 -12.16 -22.51 14.24
CA GLN A 19 -11.17 -23.08 13.31
C GLN A 19 -10.36 -22.02 12.56
N PHE A 20 -10.93 -20.84 12.31
CA PHE A 20 -10.27 -19.80 11.52
C PHE A 20 -9.13 -19.08 12.26
N ALA A 21 -9.20 -19.00 13.60
CA ALA A 21 -8.21 -18.28 14.39
C ALA A 21 -6.79 -18.87 14.28
N SER A 22 -6.66 -20.19 14.04
CA SER A 22 -5.36 -20.86 13.90
C SER A 22 -4.70 -20.63 12.52
N LEU A 23 -5.44 -20.12 11.54
CA LEU A 23 -4.96 -19.87 10.17
C LEU A 23 -4.53 -18.41 9.96
N VAL A 24 -4.72 -17.54 10.96
CA VAL A 24 -4.36 -16.14 10.84
C VAL A 24 -2.87 -15.96 11.14
N PRO A 25 -2.08 -15.40 10.21
CA PRO A 25 -0.66 -15.21 10.42
C PRO A 25 -0.37 -14.20 11.54
N PRO A 26 0.78 -14.33 12.22
CA PRO A 26 1.28 -13.27 13.10
C PRO A 26 1.45 -11.96 12.32
N ASN A 27 1.42 -10.82 13.01
CA ASN A 27 1.41 -9.47 12.39
C ASN A 27 2.48 -9.26 11.31
N ASP A 28 3.65 -9.87 11.44
CA ASP A 28 4.77 -9.72 10.49
C ASP A 28 4.47 -10.34 9.11
N ALA A 29 3.48 -11.24 9.01
CA ALA A 29 3.00 -11.84 7.77
C ALA A 29 1.60 -11.32 7.35
N CYS A 30 1.17 -10.18 7.89
CA CYS A 30 -0.07 -9.50 7.53
C CYS A 30 0.04 -8.76 6.19
N VAL A 31 0.18 -9.51 5.10
CA VAL A 31 0.35 -8.96 3.75
C VAL A 31 -0.53 -9.68 2.74
N ASP A 32 -0.87 -8.98 1.66
CA ASP A 32 -1.42 -9.60 0.46
C ASP A 32 -0.25 -9.91 -0.47
N THR A 33 -0.06 -11.18 -0.80
CA THR A 33 0.99 -11.65 -1.73
C THR A 33 0.50 -11.74 -3.16
N HIS A 34 -0.83 -11.67 -3.35
CA HIS A 34 -1.42 -11.69 -4.67
C HIS A 34 -2.21 -10.43 -4.98
N GLU A 35 -2.08 -10.04 -6.24
CA GLU A 35 -2.58 -8.82 -6.81
C GLU A 35 -4.13 -8.73 -6.80
N MET A 36 -4.77 -9.89 -6.77
CA MET A 36 -6.23 -10.10 -6.79
C MET A 36 -6.82 -10.34 -5.40
N CYS A 37 -6.01 -10.33 -4.34
CA CYS A 37 -6.47 -10.63 -2.98
C CYS A 37 -7.69 -9.79 -2.56
N ALA A 38 -7.68 -8.48 -2.87
CA ALA A 38 -8.80 -7.60 -2.57
C ALA A 38 -10.08 -8.01 -3.32
N GLN A 39 -9.96 -8.45 -4.57
CA GLN A 39 -11.09 -8.84 -5.40
C GLN A 39 -11.67 -10.19 -4.95
N TRP A 40 -10.81 -11.16 -4.66
CA TRP A 40 -11.21 -12.46 -4.14
C TRP A 40 -11.84 -12.36 -2.74
N ALA A 41 -11.29 -11.51 -1.88
CA ALA A 41 -11.86 -11.22 -0.57
C ALA A 41 -13.27 -10.61 -0.68
N ALA A 42 -13.45 -9.65 -1.59
CA ALA A 42 -14.77 -9.10 -1.92
C ALA A 42 -15.73 -10.16 -2.48
N ALA A 43 -15.23 -11.13 -3.24
CA ALA A 43 -16.00 -12.25 -3.79
C ALA A 43 -16.35 -13.35 -2.76
N GLY A 44 -15.86 -13.26 -1.52
CA GLY A 44 -16.16 -14.24 -0.45
C GLY A 44 -15.16 -15.39 -0.33
N GLU A 45 -14.00 -15.29 -0.97
CA GLU A 45 -12.97 -16.34 -0.89
C GLU A 45 -12.40 -16.51 0.51
N CYS A 46 -12.49 -15.49 1.38
CA CYS A 46 -12.06 -15.61 2.76
C CYS A 46 -12.80 -16.73 3.52
N GLU A 47 -14.05 -17.03 3.15
CA GLU A 47 -14.83 -18.13 3.69
C GLU A 47 -14.79 -19.39 2.81
N ASN A 48 -14.76 -19.21 1.48
CA ASN A 48 -14.81 -20.34 0.53
C ASN A 48 -13.45 -21.05 0.39
N ASN A 49 -12.35 -20.31 0.53
CA ASN A 49 -10.99 -20.80 0.38
C ASN A 49 -10.06 -20.24 1.48
N PRO A 50 -10.35 -20.52 2.76
CA PRO A 50 -9.67 -19.86 3.88
C PRO A 50 -8.20 -20.22 4.01
N SER A 51 -7.79 -21.44 3.64
CA SER A 51 -6.39 -21.86 3.74
C SER A 51 -5.47 -21.01 2.87
N PHE A 52 -5.89 -20.74 1.63
CA PHE A 52 -5.16 -19.86 0.73
C PHE A 52 -5.29 -18.40 1.16
N MET A 53 -6.52 -17.96 1.43
CA MET A 53 -6.80 -16.55 1.65
C MET A 53 -6.22 -16.02 2.96
N LEU A 54 -6.21 -16.80 4.04
CA LEU A 54 -5.62 -16.33 5.30
C LEU A 54 -4.10 -16.35 5.30
N THR A 55 -3.47 -17.13 4.42
CA THR A 55 -2.01 -17.20 4.29
C THR A 55 -1.48 -16.18 3.27
N GLY A 56 -2.10 -16.09 2.10
CA GLY A 56 -1.65 -15.25 0.98
C GLY A 56 -2.40 -13.93 0.84
N CYS A 57 -3.57 -13.78 1.47
CA CYS A 57 -4.42 -12.59 1.35
C CYS A 57 -4.86 -12.08 2.73
N ALA A 58 -3.96 -12.17 3.72
CA ALA A 58 -4.26 -11.91 5.13
C ALA A 58 -4.73 -10.46 5.36
N ASP A 59 -4.10 -9.49 4.70
CA ASP A 59 -4.51 -8.08 4.79
C ASP A 59 -5.82 -7.83 4.04
N SER A 60 -6.21 -8.61 3.05
CA SER A 60 -7.55 -8.47 2.44
C SER A 60 -8.64 -9.08 3.32
N CYS A 61 -8.38 -10.23 3.95
CA CYS A 61 -9.38 -10.95 4.73
C CYS A 61 -9.48 -10.54 6.21
N THR A 62 -8.44 -9.98 6.82
CA THR A 62 -8.35 -9.83 8.28
C THR A 62 -7.89 -8.44 8.73
N LYS A 63 -8.25 -8.05 9.94
CA LYS A 63 -7.89 -6.76 10.53
C LYS A 63 -6.47 -6.70 11.11
N CYS A 64 -5.55 -7.57 10.68
CA CYS A 64 -4.22 -7.69 11.29
C CYS A 64 -3.35 -6.40 11.24
N LYS A 65 -3.63 -5.44 10.33
CA LYS A 65 -2.96 -4.11 10.34
C LYS A 65 -3.56 -3.09 11.30
N GLU A 66 -4.65 -3.42 11.99
CA GLU A 66 -5.40 -2.51 12.88
C GLU A 66 -4.95 -2.65 14.34
N GLY A 67 -3.71 -3.11 14.56
CA GLY A 67 -3.10 -3.30 15.88
C GLY A 67 -3.48 -4.64 16.54
N PRO A 68 -3.10 -4.84 17.81
CA PRO A 68 -3.30 -6.12 18.53
C PRO A 68 -4.77 -6.57 18.56
N SER A 69 -5.70 -5.63 18.62
CA SER A 69 -7.14 -5.91 18.62
C SER A 69 -7.65 -6.47 17.30
N GLY A 70 -6.94 -6.24 16.18
CA GLY A 70 -7.32 -6.73 14.86
C GLY A 70 -6.79 -8.12 14.52
N VAL A 71 -5.87 -8.67 15.33
CA VAL A 71 -5.31 -10.02 15.13
C VAL A 71 -6.42 -11.06 15.33
N GLY A 72 -6.53 -12.01 14.39
CA GLY A 72 -7.55 -13.06 14.44
C GLY A 72 -8.96 -12.62 14.01
N GLN A 73 -9.18 -11.33 13.72
CA GLN A 73 -10.49 -10.83 13.30
C GLN A 73 -10.63 -10.80 11.77
N LEU A 74 -11.64 -11.50 11.25
CA LEU A 74 -12.04 -11.38 9.85
C LEU A 74 -12.70 -10.04 9.59
N ARG A 75 -12.47 -9.49 8.39
CA ARG A 75 -13.27 -8.40 7.86
C ARG A 75 -14.64 -8.88 7.40
N THR A 76 -15.63 -8.05 7.66
CA THR A 76 -16.98 -8.21 7.15
C THR A 76 -17.02 -8.11 5.62
N PRO A 77 -18.02 -8.69 4.96
CA PRO A 77 -18.18 -8.56 3.50
C PRO A 77 -18.21 -7.10 3.02
N ALA A 78 -18.85 -6.20 3.78
CA ALA A 78 -18.89 -4.77 3.44
C ALA A 78 -17.50 -4.11 3.51
N GLU A 79 -16.69 -4.41 4.52
CA GLU A 79 -15.32 -3.93 4.62
C GLU A 79 -14.43 -4.49 3.49
N ARG A 80 -14.60 -5.77 3.12
CA ARG A 80 -13.87 -6.37 1.99
C ARG A 80 -14.26 -5.75 0.65
N ASN A 81 -15.54 -5.46 0.45
CA ASN A 81 -16.02 -4.77 -0.75
C ASN A 81 -15.47 -3.34 -0.87
N ARG A 82 -15.45 -2.57 0.23
CA ARG A 82 -14.82 -1.24 0.24
C ARG A 82 -13.33 -1.29 -0.13
N ARG A 83 -12.64 -2.36 0.29
CA ARG A 83 -11.23 -2.62 -0.04
C ARG A 83 -10.97 -3.14 -1.45
N LYS A 84 -12.00 -3.40 -2.28
CA LYS A 84 -11.82 -3.91 -3.65
C LYS A 84 -11.00 -2.94 -4.51
N ASP A 85 -11.23 -1.64 -4.32
CA ASP A 85 -10.38 -0.56 -4.85
C ASP A 85 -9.58 0.05 -3.68
N ARG A 86 -8.69 -0.74 -3.07
CA ARG A 86 -7.79 -0.27 -1.99
C ARG A 86 -6.96 0.95 -2.38
N TRP A 87 -6.93 1.27 -3.67
CA TRP A 87 -5.94 2.10 -4.27
C TRP A 87 -6.37 3.54 -4.43
N CYS A 88 -7.64 3.76 -4.73
CA CYS A 88 -8.23 5.08 -4.73
C CYS A 88 -9.56 5.15 -3.96
N GLY A 89 -10.10 4.01 -3.52
CA GLY A 89 -11.30 3.93 -2.71
C GLY A 89 -11.06 4.28 -1.24
N ASN A 90 -11.96 5.09 -0.68
CA ASN A 90 -12.01 5.38 0.75
C ASN A 90 -12.43 4.12 1.54
N LEU A 91 -11.69 3.81 2.60
CA LEU A 91 -11.93 2.64 3.44
C LEU A 91 -12.85 2.93 4.62
N ASP A 92 -12.89 4.19 5.05
CA ASP A 92 -13.73 4.66 6.15
C ASP A 92 -14.87 5.56 5.64
N ASP A 93 -16.00 5.54 6.33
CA ASP A 93 -17.20 6.30 5.92
C ASP A 93 -17.07 7.79 6.21
N ASP A 94 -16.14 8.21 7.09
CA ASP A 94 -15.94 9.60 7.50
C ASP A 94 -14.81 10.31 6.75
N CYS A 95 -14.34 9.74 5.63
CA CYS A 95 -13.19 10.23 4.89
C CYS A 95 -13.32 11.67 4.38
N GLU A 96 -14.51 12.10 3.96
CA GLU A 96 -14.75 13.49 3.52
C GLU A 96 -14.51 14.47 4.67
N ARG A 97 -15.16 14.22 5.82
CA ARG A 97 -15.00 15.03 7.04
C ARG A 97 -13.55 15.08 7.52
N ARG A 98 -12.83 13.95 7.46
CA ARG A 98 -11.40 13.89 7.84
C ARG A 98 -10.54 14.73 6.90
N ALA A 99 -10.79 14.65 5.59
CA ALA A 99 -10.06 15.44 4.60
C ALA A 99 -10.32 16.95 4.79
N GLU A 100 -11.57 17.35 4.99
CA GLU A 100 -11.96 18.74 5.30
C GLU A 100 -11.30 19.27 6.57
N ALA A 101 -11.13 18.41 7.58
CA ALA A 101 -10.44 18.73 8.83
C ALA A 101 -8.90 18.78 8.69
N GLY A 102 -8.34 18.61 7.49
CA GLY A 102 -6.90 18.66 7.23
C GLY A 102 -6.14 17.38 7.59
N ALA A 103 -6.84 16.25 7.79
CA ALA A 103 -6.20 15.00 8.20
C ALA A 103 -5.21 14.45 7.16
N CYS A 104 -5.34 14.84 5.89
CA CYS A 104 -4.46 14.40 4.81
C CYS A 104 -3.01 14.95 4.93
N HIS A 105 -2.78 15.97 5.75
CA HIS A 105 -1.47 16.65 5.84
C HIS A 105 -0.95 16.79 7.28
N ASN A 106 -1.66 16.26 8.27
CA ASN A 106 -1.31 16.43 9.68
C ASN A 106 -0.57 15.22 10.30
N GLY A 107 -0.11 14.28 9.48
CA GLY A 107 0.57 13.06 9.93
C GLY A 107 -0.37 11.95 10.42
N SER A 108 -1.68 12.10 10.27
CA SER A 108 -2.63 11.01 10.53
C SER A 108 -2.57 9.90 9.46
N ASP A 109 -3.27 8.80 9.70
CA ASP A 109 -3.43 7.70 8.75
C ASP A 109 -4.45 7.98 7.62
N ALA A 110 -5.02 9.19 7.55
CA ALA A 110 -5.99 9.55 6.54
C ALA A 110 -5.49 9.35 5.09
N PRO A 111 -4.23 9.64 4.71
CA PRO A 111 -3.76 9.33 3.36
C PRO A 111 -3.82 7.84 3.01
N LEU A 112 -3.69 6.95 4.00
CA LEU A 112 -3.73 5.50 3.82
C LEU A 112 -5.14 4.92 3.86
N ARG A 113 -6.03 5.48 4.71
CA ARG A 113 -7.40 4.99 4.87
C ARG A 113 -8.41 5.71 3.97
N CYS A 114 -8.09 6.91 3.51
CA CYS A 114 -8.94 7.77 2.70
C CYS A 114 -8.22 8.26 1.43
N PRO A 115 -7.63 7.36 0.61
CA PRO A 115 -6.82 7.77 -0.55
C PRO A 115 -7.63 8.59 -1.55
N GLY A 116 -8.93 8.30 -1.74
CA GLY A 116 -9.80 9.07 -2.64
C GLY A 116 -10.05 10.48 -2.15
N SER A 117 -10.47 10.65 -0.89
CA SER A 117 -10.69 11.98 -0.29
C SER A 117 -9.40 12.78 -0.16
N CYS A 118 -8.28 12.13 0.14
CA CYS A 118 -6.96 12.79 0.21
C CYS A 118 -6.26 12.95 -1.15
N ARG A 119 -6.86 12.46 -2.25
CA ARG A 119 -6.23 12.40 -3.58
C ARG A 119 -4.84 11.75 -3.55
N ALA A 120 -4.64 10.80 -2.64
CA ALA A 120 -3.41 10.07 -2.41
C ALA A 120 -3.54 8.64 -2.92
N CYS A 121 -4.00 8.50 -4.17
CA CYS A 121 -4.21 7.20 -4.77
C CYS A 121 -2.88 6.60 -5.23
N GLY A 122 -2.72 5.29 -5.07
CA GLY A 122 -1.58 4.62 -5.66
C GLY A 122 -1.81 4.32 -7.16
N PHE A 123 -0.78 3.80 -7.87
CA PHE A 123 -0.90 3.11 -9.18
C PHE A 123 -0.10 1.77 -9.24
N LYS A 124 -0.77 0.63 -9.46
CA LYS A 124 -0.20 -0.72 -9.21
C LYS A 124 0.73 -1.19 -10.33
N SER A 125 0.53 -0.64 -11.52
CA SER A 125 1.25 -1.01 -12.74
C SER A 125 1.76 0.24 -13.44
N ILE A 126 2.44 1.13 -12.70
CA ILE A 126 3.20 2.22 -13.36
C ILE A 126 4.38 1.65 -14.11
N LEU A 127 5.03 0.67 -13.49
CA LEU A 127 6.08 -0.16 -14.08
C LEU A 127 5.46 -1.54 -14.27
N GLU A 128 5.31 -1.96 -15.52
CA GLU A 128 4.67 -3.22 -15.90
C GLU A 128 5.69 -4.36 -15.88
N GLU A 129 6.95 -4.07 -16.20
CA GLU A 129 8.01 -5.06 -16.33
C GLU A 129 9.27 -4.65 -15.55
N ALA A 130 10.02 -5.64 -15.07
CA ALA A 130 11.30 -5.40 -14.37
C ALA A 130 12.31 -4.65 -15.26
N GLU A 131 12.22 -4.82 -16.59
CA GLU A 131 13.04 -4.11 -17.56
C GLU A 131 12.83 -2.59 -17.50
N GLU A 132 11.61 -2.13 -17.26
CA GLU A 132 11.32 -0.69 -17.16
C GLU A 132 12.04 -0.05 -15.98
N ALA A 133 12.02 -0.72 -14.82
CA ALA A 133 12.75 -0.29 -13.64
C ALA A 133 14.27 -0.29 -13.90
N ASN A 134 14.80 -1.35 -14.53
CA ASN A 134 16.22 -1.47 -14.85
C ASN A 134 16.69 -0.38 -15.81
N ALA A 135 15.87 0.02 -16.79
CA ALA A 135 16.20 1.10 -17.71
C ALA A 135 16.44 2.44 -16.99
N PHE A 136 15.70 2.74 -15.92
CA PHE A 136 15.98 3.90 -15.07
C PHE A 136 17.29 3.72 -14.29
N ILE A 137 17.47 2.57 -13.65
CA ILE A 137 18.64 2.29 -12.79
C ILE A 137 19.94 2.35 -13.60
N GLU A 138 20.02 1.62 -14.71
CA GLU A 138 21.19 1.58 -15.58
C GLU A 138 21.43 2.93 -16.26
N GLY A 139 20.35 3.61 -16.67
CA GLY A 139 20.42 4.95 -17.26
C GLY A 139 21.02 6.01 -16.32
N CYS A 140 20.98 5.77 -15.02
CA CYS A 140 21.47 6.63 -13.95
C CYS A 140 22.74 6.11 -13.25
N ALA A 141 23.27 4.94 -13.62
CA ALA A 141 24.34 4.26 -12.88
C ALA A 141 25.60 5.12 -12.66
N GLU A 142 25.92 6.01 -13.60
CA GLU A 142 27.10 6.89 -13.57
C GLU A 142 26.79 8.31 -13.04
N HIS A 143 25.54 8.59 -12.61
CA HIS A 143 25.03 9.94 -12.35
C HIS A 143 24.26 10.06 -11.01
N PHE A 144 24.86 9.60 -9.92
CA PHE A 144 24.28 9.78 -8.57
C PHE A 144 25.07 10.78 -7.73
N ASP A 145 24.43 11.90 -7.40
CA ASP A 145 24.97 12.91 -6.50
C ASP A 145 24.22 12.93 -5.17
N ARG A 146 24.85 13.43 -4.10
CA ARG A 146 24.14 13.66 -2.83
C ARG A 146 23.02 14.67 -3.03
N SER A 147 21.88 14.38 -2.41
CA SER A 147 20.74 15.28 -2.40
C SER A 147 21.07 16.63 -1.79
N LEU A 148 20.88 17.69 -2.58
CA LEU A 148 21.04 19.08 -2.13
C LEU A 148 19.70 19.73 -1.77
N ALA A 149 19.75 20.74 -0.92
CA ALA A 149 18.71 21.72 -0.66
C ALA A 149 19.28 23.11 -1.00
N GLY A 150 19.05 23.59 -2.22
CA GLY A 150 19.83 24.69 -2.78
C GLY A 150 21.28 24.25 -3.01
N ASP A 151 22.24 25.03 -2.52
CA ASP A 151 23.68 24.76 -2.68
C ASP A 151 24.26 23.87 -1.55
N GLN A 152 23.45 23.48 -0.57
CA GLN A 152 23.91 22.75 0.61
C GLN A 152 23.37 21.32 0.65
N LEU A 153 24.08 20.43 1.34
CA LEU A 153 23.60 19.08 1.62
C LEU A 153 22.28 19.12 2.41
N SER A 154 21.29 18.38 1.95
CA SER A 154 19.99 18.34 2.62
C SER A 154 20.04 17.47 3.89
N PRO A 155 19.68 18.00 5.07
CA PRO A 155 19.57 17.19 6.29
C PRO A 155 18.30 16.34 6.32
N VAL A 156 17.30 16.69 5.50
CA VAL A 156 16.00 16.00 5.42
C VAL A 156 16.03 14.90 4.34
N ARG A 157 16.66 15.19 3.19
CA ARG A 157 16.74 14.25 2.07
C ARG A 157 18.08 13.53 2.09
N THR A 158 18.11 12.36 2.71
CA THR A 158 19.31 11.55 2.92
C THR A 158 19.68 10.63 1.76
N SER A 159 18.98 10.71 0.63
CA SER A 159 19.27 9.93 -0.58
C SER A 159 20.39 10.52 -1.43
N THR A 160 20.92 9.74 -2.36
CA THR A 160 21.52 10.26 -3.59
C THR A 160 20.46 10.34 -4.69
N GLN A 161 20.65 11.22 -5.66
CA GLN A 161 19.69 11.55 -6.71
C GLN A 161 20.33 11.48 -8.10
N CYS A 162 19.52 11.12 -9.10
CA CYS A 162 19.83 11.22 -10.52
C CYS A 162 18.61 11.81 -11.25
N TRP A 163 18.81 12.84 -12.06
CA TRP A 163 17.76 13.38 -12.93
C TRP A 163 17.87 12.76 -14.32
N CYS A 164 16.76 12.29 -14.90
CA CYS A 164 16.73 11.78 -16.28
C CYS A 164 16.75 12.92 -17.31
N SER A 165 17.79 13.74 -17.26
CA SER A 165 18.03 14.92 -18.08
C SER A 165 19.47 14.92 -18.57
N GLY A 166 19.67 14.89 -19.89
CA GLY A 166 21.01 14.91 -20.49
C GLY A 166 21.85 13.64 -20.29
N ASN A 167 21.23 12.52 -19.89
CA ASN A 167 21.89 11.22 -19.69
C ASN A 167 21.13 10.08 -20.38
N LYS A 168 21.67 8.86 -20.27
CA LYS A 168 21.09 7.64 -20.84
C LYS A 168 19.65 7.40 -20.36
N CYS A 169 19.32 7.74 -19.11
CA CYS A 169 17.95 7.67 -18.62
C CYS A 169 17.00 8.58 -19.40
N GLY A 170 17.37 9.84 -19.65
CA GLY A 170 16.52 10.79 -20.36
C GLY A 170 16.31 10.47 -21.86
N SER A 171 17.28 9.81 -22.49
CA SER A 171 17.22 9.43 -23.91
C SER A 171 16.63 8.05 -24.19
N SER A 172 16.39 7.23 -23.17
CA SER A 172 15.85 5.87 -23.36
C SER A 172 14.37 5.90 -23.77
N ALA A 173 14.03 5.12 -24.79
CA ALA A 173 12.63 4.98 -25.23
C ALA A 173 11.76 4.31 -24.15
N ILE A 174 12.33 3.39 -23.37
CA ILE A 174 11.64 2.67 -22.29
C ILE A 174 11.24 3.64 -21.17
N THR A 175 12.18 4.45 -20.69
CA THR A 175 11.92 5.43 -19.62
C THR A 175 10.96 6.53 -20.07
N GLN A 176 11.02 6.93 -21.34
CA GLN A 176 10.07 7.87 -21.93
C GLN A 176 8.66 7.28 -22.00
N ALA A 177 8.51 6.01 -22.37
CA ALA A 177 7.21 5.33 -22.39
C ALA A 177 6.56 5.32 -20.99
N VAL A 178 7.34 5.03 -19.94
CA VAL A 178 6.86 5.12 -18.54
C VAL A 178 6.47 6.55 -18.17
N ALA A 179 7.29 7.54 -18.51
CA ALA A 179 6.96 8.94 -18.24
C ALA A 179 5.65 9.39 -18.93
N HIS A 180 5.41 8.94 -20.17
CA HIS A 180 4.13 9.15 -20.86
C HIS A 180 2.96 8.44 -20.18
N ARG A 181 3.16 7.22 -19.68
CA ARG A 181 2.14 6.49 -18.90
C ARG A 181 1.74 7.25 -17.64
N ILE A 182 2.73 7.77 -16.90
CA ILE A 182 2.49 8.62 -15.71
C ILE A 182 1.75 9.90 -16.09
N ALA A 183 2.13 10.57 -17.18
CA ALA A 183 1.44 11.78 -17.66
C ALA A 183 -0.03 11.50 -18.01
N ASN A 184 -0.32 10.37 -18.64
CA ASN A 184 -1.68 9.93 -18.95
C ASN A 184 -2.48 9.60 -17.68
N ILE A 185 -1.88 8.92 -16.70
CA ILE A 185 -2.57 8.59 -15.44
C ILE A 185 -2.89 9.86 -14.64
N THR A 186 -1.92 10.78 -14.54
CA THR A 186 -2.05 12.00 -13.75
C THR A 186 -2.80 13.12 -14.46
N GLN A 187 -3.09 12.96 -15.76
CA GLN A 187 -3.67 13.98 -16.64
C GLN A 187 -2.83 15.27 -16.72
N VAL A 188 -1.52 15.18 -16.44
CA VAL A 188 -0.58 16.30 -16.53
C VAL A 188 0.08 16.30 -17.91
N GLN A 189 -0.54 17.02 -18.85
CA GLN A 189 -0.17 17.03 -20.27
C GLN A 189 1.18 17.73 -20.57
N ARG A 190 1.76 18.46 -19.62
CA ARG A 190 3.05 19.15 -19.75
C ARG A 190 3.85 19.07 -18.45
N SER A 191 4.63 18.01 -18.27
CA SER A 191 5.65 18.02 -17.24
C SER A 191 6.80 18.94 -17.66
N ARG A 192 7.15 19.90 -16.81
CA ARG A 192 8.41 20.67 -16.95
C ARG A 192 9.60 19.94 -16.34
N GLU A 193 9.36 18.80 -15.71
CA GLU A 193 10.34 18.04 -14.96
C GLU A 193 10.48 16.63 -15.55
N ARG A 194 11.70 16.09 -15.47
CA ARG A 194 12.02 14.71 -15.87
C ARG A 194 11.99 13.83 -14.62
N PRO A 195 11.82 12.51 -14.77
CA PRO A 195 11.91 11.58 -13.63
C PRO A 195 13.21 11.80 -12.83
N GLU A 196 13.06 11.83 -11.50
CA GLU A 196 14.17 11.85 -10.54
C GLU A 196 14.24 10.47 -9.89
N LEU A 197 15.41 9.84 -9.97
CA LEU A 197 15.68 8.55 -9.34
C LEU A 197 16.42 8.79 -8.01
N LEU A 198 15.85 8.30 -6.91
CA LEU A 198 16.44 8.40 -5.58
C LEU A 198 16.93 7.03 -5.12
N THR A 199 18.11 6.99 -4.51
CA THR A 199 18.62 5.79 -3.83
C THR A 199 18.98 6.10 -2.39
N PHE A 200 18.52 5.22 -1.51
CA PHE A 200 18.79 5.23 -0.07
C PHE A 200 19.69 4.03 0.21
N ARG A 201 20.94 4.28 0.59
CA ARG A 201 21.85 3.23 1.09
C ARG A 201 21.90 3.32 2.61
N ASN A 202 21.97 2.19 3.30
CA ASN A 202 22.12 2.12 4.76
C ASN A 202 23.55 2.45 5.22
N ASP A 203 24.36 3.02 4.34
CA ASP A 203 25.79 3.18 4.52
C ASP A 203 26.04 4.56 5.15
N VAL A 204 26.43 4.52 6.42
CA VAL A 204 27.26 5.47 7.18
C VAL A 204 27.54 6.78 6.43
N VAL A 205 27.03 7.89 6.98
CA VAL A 205 27.48 9.25 6.69
C VAL A 205 29.01 9.23 6.53
N PRO A 206 29.58 9.43 5.33
CA PRO A 206 31.00 9.70 5.25
C PRO A 206 31.15 11.05 5.93
N HIS A 207 31.74 11.06 7.12
CA HIS A 207 32.34 12.26 7.66
C HIS A 207 33.21 12.83 6.53
N SER A 208 32.77 13.92 5.90
CA SER A 208 33.67 14.71 5.08
C SER A 208 34.80 15.14 6.01
N PRO A 209 36.08 14.91 5.67
CA PRO A 209 37.15 15.54 6.43
C PRO A 209 36.96 17.04 6.29
N ALA A 210 36.93 17.71 7.44
CA ALA A 210 36.93 19.16 7.49
C ALA A 210 38.12 19.71 6.66
N LEU A 211 37.82 20.64 5.76
CA LEU A 211 38.77 21.62 5.27
C LEU A 211 38.44 22.95 5.95
#